data_AF-A0A8H7B9T0-F1
#
_entry.id   AF-A0A8H7B9T0-F1
#
_cell.length_a   1.000
_cell.length_b   1.000
_cell.length_c   1.000
_cell.angle_alpha   90.00
_cell.angle_beta   90.00
_cell.angle_gamma   90.00
#
_symmetry.space_group_name_H-M   'P 1'
#
loop_
_entity.id
_entity.type
_entity.pdbx_description
1 polymer ?
#
loop_
_entity_poly.entity_id
_entity_poly.type
_entity_poly.pdbx_seq_one_letter_code
_entity_poly.pdbx_strand_id
1 'polypeptide(L)'
;MDGLNDLRLLQAPLRHMTAQSQSQHEKIAKLQRELREATKEVRSADLIYQKHVLYYARKDCLQLATMMHQKLPVELRELIYELLCVELDRPIPVGPYYHFRKYDRPLHDPRYKFTPSNYPYVESTWPLPRTTPAVPYAPHVGVSANVDVEIGGVSDQQTGSSQPIDSNDTRMTSGLTERVMETVSSTPADRLRLNHEDEDTILPDGRIKEMHTHKPPSDMALPHSHFLDPRYMGPEIAFEIQKMYYARNTFSVCSVEQGILYFLTRDSGYNMVGCNNDSTPKEVPKDLQLPLPVYPREHIQNLQVRVKLEQFHSDMPKDDMTDYDKYAYEQRFLRFTEANLRGLRVFLEHRHEYGINVEFIILTEFPNSGDVWTGLAAQCNYVNFLECTRSLVYTMMHDCDHISVKITHYDEGISAFPRDITGIFGLTKEQWEHVSMTHYSNLPYNICHLSQGCLFNRKLIELQEKNVPGYFAEEMRRFHVAIPGITEHKARWGYPADELIPFLRQRWGMDSWLATKATHPVSDGRYWPEFFKATSQE
;
A
#
# COMPACT_ATOMS: atom_id res chain seq x y z
N MET A 1 40.80 -61.24 -44.08
CA MET A 1 39.78 -60.39 -44.74
C MET A 1 38.38 -60.68 -44.17
N ASP A 2 38.25 -61.05 -42.89
CA ASP A 2 36.95 -61.46 -42.30
C ASP A 2 36.17 -60.31 -41.64
N GLY A 3 36.84 -59.22 -41.26
CA GLY A 3 36.19 -58.09 -40.58
C GLY A 3 35.17 -57.30 -41.44
N LEU A 4 35.21 -57.42 -42.77
CA LEU A 4 34.24 -56.78 -43.67
C LEU A 4 32.91 -57.54 -43.76
N ASN A 5 32.91 -58.85 -43.50
CA ASN A 5 31.67 -59.64 -43.44
C ASN A 5 30.95 -59.43 -42.09
N ASP A 6 31.68 -59.30 -40.99
CA ASP A 6 31.11 -59.00 -39.68
C ASP A 6 30.43 -57.62 -39.63
N LEU A 7 30.99 -56.61 -40.32
CA LEU A 7 30.36 -55.29 -40.46
C LEU A 7 29.04 -55.33 -41.24
N ARG A 8 28.90 -56.21 -42.23
CA ARG A 8 27.64 -56.40 -42.97
C ARG A 8 26.57 -57.10 -42.12
N LEU A 9 26.98 -58.05 -41.27
CA LEU A 9 26.06 -58.74 -40.35
C LEU A 9 25.48 -57.79 -39.29
N LEU A 10 26.24 -56.78 -38.85
CA LEU A 10 25.79 -55.77 -37.88
C LEU A 10 24.90 -54.65 -38.49
N GLN A 11 24.92 -54.49 -39.81
CA GLN A 11 24.18 -53.42 -40.48
C GLN A 11 22.66 -53.58 -40.39
N ALA A 12 22.15 -54.81 -40.45
CA ALA A 12 20.72 -55.08 -40.36
C ALA A 12 20.15 -54.84 -38.95
N PRO A 13 20.77 -55.33 -37.85
CA PRO A 13 20.38 -54.99 -36.49
C PRO A 13 20.40 -53.48 -36.21
N LEU A 14 21.43 -52.76 -36.68
CA LEU A 14 21.51 -51.31 -36.50
C LEU A 14 20.35 -50.58 -37.21
N ARG A 15 20.01 -50.96 -38.45
CA ARG A 15 18.84 -50.38 -39.15
C ARG A 15 17.54 -50.70 -38.42
N HIS A 16 17.38 -51.91 -37.90
CA HIS A 16 16.21 -52.29 -37.11
C HIS A 16 16.11 -51.46 -35.83
N MET A 17 17.20 -51.29 -35.07
CA MET A 17 17.22 -50.45 -33.87
C MET A 17 16.95 -48.98 -34.21
N THR A 18 17.50 -48.44 -35.30
CA THR A 18 17.21 -47.07 -35.74
C THR A 18 15.73 -46.89 -36.09
N ALA A 19 15.14 -47.83 -36.83
CA ALA A 19 13.72 -47.80 -37.17
C ALA A 19 12.82 -47.92 -35.92
N GLN A 20 13.19 -48.80 -34.98
CA GLN A 20 12.49 -48.95 -33.70
C GLN A 20 12.61 -47.68 -32.85
N SER A 21 13.80 -47.07 -32.79
CA SER A 21 14.04 -45.81 -32.10
C SER A 21 13.19 -44.70 -32.73
N GLN A 22 13.18 -44.56 -34.05
CA GLN A 22 12.34 -43.58 -34.76
C GLN A 22 10.85 -43.78 -34.44
N SER A 23 10.36 -45.02 -34.50
CA SER A 23 8.97 -45.34 -34.16
C SER A 23 8.63 -44.99 -32.70
N GLN A 24 9.55 -45.22 -31.75
CA GLN A 24 9.36 -44.81 -30.36
C GLN A 24 9.34 -43.30 -30.19
N HIS A 25 10.24 -42.56 -30.87
CA HIS A 25 10.26 -41.10 -30.84
C HIS A 25 8.95 -40.52 -31.41
N GLU A 26 8.43 -41.06 -32.51
CA GLU A 26 7.12 -40.68 -33.06
C GLU A 26 5.99 -40.94 -32.08
N LYS A 27 6.01 -42.09 -31.39
CA LYS A 27 5.02 -42.43 -30.36
C LYS A 27 5.09 -41.47 -29.17
N ILE A 28 6.28 -41.12 -28.70
CA ILE A 28 6.47 -40.13 -27.63
C ILE A 28 5.96 -38.76 -28.07
N ALA A 29 6.31 -38.31 -29.28
CA ALA A 29 5.84 -37.03 -29.82
C ALA A 29 4.30 -36.98 -29.95
N LYS A 30 3.67 -38.10 -30.34
CA LYS A 30 2.22 -38.25 -30.36
C LYS A 30 1.61 -38.15 -28.95
N LEU A 31 2.11 -38.92 -27.98
CA LEU A 31 1.63 -38.88 -26.60
C LEU A 31 1.83 -37.51 -25.95
N GLN A 32 2.93 -36.81 -26.25
CA GLN A 32 3.16 -35.44 -25.78
C GLN A 32 2.19 -34.42 -26.40
N ARG A 33 1.70 -34.66 -27.61
CA ARG A 33 0.65 -33.82 -28.22
C ARG A 33 -0.70 -34.09 -27.54
N GLU A 34 -1.07 -35.36 -27.39
CA GLU A 34 -2.30 -35.77 -26.70
C GLU A 34 -2.34 -35.26 -25.25
N LEU A 35 -1.23 -35.35 -24.51
CA LEU A 35 -1.14 -34.82 -23.14
C LEU A 35 -1.33 -33.31 -23.08
N ARG A 36 -0.78 -32.56 -24.07
CA ARG A 36 -0.97 -31.11 -24.16
C ARG A 36 -2.41 -30.72 -24.48
N GLU A 37 -3.06 -31.46 -25.38
CA GLU A 37 -4.47 -31.27 -25.72
C GLU A 37 -5.37 -31.56 -24.52
N ALA A 38 -5.20 -32.73 -23.86
CA ALA A 38 -5.94 -33.08 -22.65
C ALA A 38 -5.72 -32.07 -21.52
N THR A 39 -4.48 -31.59 -21.30
CA THR A 39 -4.19 -30.57 -20.29
C THR A 39 -4.90 -29.24 -20.60
N LYS A 40 -5.01 -28.87 -21.88
CA LYS A 40 -5.74 -27.67 -22.31
C LYS A 40 -7.24 -27.83 -22.07
N GLU A 41 -7.80 -29.00 -22.38
CA GLU A 41 -9.21 -29.32 -22.15
C GLU A 41 -9.58 -29.28 -20.67
N VAL A 42 -8.79 -29.94 -19.80
CA VAL A 42 -8.98 -29.90 -18.34
C VAL A 42 -8.95 -28.47 -17.82
N ARG A 43 -7.95 -27.67 -18.21
CA ARG A 43 -7.90 -26.25 -17.82
C ARG A 43 -9.12 -25.46 -18.28
N SER A 44 -9.63 -25.75 -19.48
CA SER A 44 -10.83 -25.07 -20.00
C SER A 44 -12.09 -25.47 -19.24
N ALA A 45 -12.25 -26.75 -18.91
CA ALA A 45 -13.36 -27.25 -18.12
C ALA A 45 -13.33 -26.69 -16.69
N ASP A 46 -12.15 -26.66 -16.06
CA ASP A 46 -11.94 -26.07 -14.74
C ASP A 46 -12.33 -24.58 -14.72
N LEU A 47 -11.94 -23.82 -15.75
CA LEU A 47 -12.31 -22.40 -15.87
C LEU A 47 -13.83 -22.20 -16.01
N ILE A 48 -14.51 -23.04 -16.79
CA ILE A 48 -15.97 -22.99 -16.94
C ILE A 48 -16.66 -23.34 -15.63
N TYR A 49 -16.20 -24.40 -14.97
CA TYR A 49 -16.71 -24.85 -13.68
C TYR A 49 -16.55 -23.76 -12.60
N GLN A 50 -15.34 -23.20 -12.46
CA GLN A 50 -15.09 -22.08 -11.54
C GLN A 50 -15.97 -20.88 -11.83
N LYS A 51 -16.17 -20.53 -13.11
CA LYS A 51 -17.08 -19.45 -13.50
C LYS A 51 -18.52 -19.71 -13.04
N HIS A 52 -19.00 -20.95 -13.13
CA HIS A 52 -20.35 -21.32 -12.69
C HIS A 52 -20.46 -21.29 -11.17
N VAL A 53 -19.49 -21.87 -10.45
CA VAL A 53 -19.47 -21.83 -8.98
C VAL A 53 -19.47 -20.40 -8.47
N LEU A 54 -18.62 -19.53 -9.03
CA LEU A 54 -18.58 -18.11 -8.66
C LEU A 54 -19.89 -17.38 -8.97
N TYR A 55 -20.54 -17.71 -10.10
CA TYR A 55 -21.82 -17.12 -10.45
C TYR A 55 -22.92 -17.45 -9.43
N TYR A 56 -23.06 -18.74 -9.08
CA TYR A 56 -24.06 -19.16 -8.09
C TYR A 56 -23.75 -18.63 -6.69
N ALA A 57 -22.49 -18.70 -6.25
CA ALA A 57 -22.08 -18.14 -4.97
C ALA A 57 -22.39 -16.64 -4.87
N ARG A 58 -22.11 -15.86 -5.93
CA ARG A 58 -22.46 -14.42 -5.98
C ARG A 58 -23.96 -14.20 -5.84
N LYS A 59 -24.75 -14.97 -6.59
CA LYS A 59 -26.22 -14.86 -6.55
C LYS A 59 -26.76 -15.13 -5.15
N ASP A 60 -26.26 -16.18 -4.50
CA ASP A 60 -26.70 -16.57 -3.15
C ASP A 60 -26.26 -15.54 -2.11
N CYS A 61 -25.02 -15.05 -2.17
CA CYS A 61 -24.53 -13.95 -1.33
C CYS A 61 -25.40 -12.70 -1.49
N LEU A 62 -25.70 -12.30 -2.73
CA LEU A 62 -26.48 -11.10 -3.02
C LEU A 62 -27.92 -11.25 -2.51
N GLN A 63 -28.52 -12.43 -2.66
CA GLN A 63 -29.84 -12.72 -2.12
C GLN A 63 -29.85 -12.62 -0.59
N LEU A 64 -28.84 -13.20 0.08
CA LEU A 64 -28.73 -13.14 1.54
C LEU A 64 -28.53 -11.70 2.02
N ALA A 65 -27.63 -10.95 1.37
CA ALA A 65 -27.39 -9.55 1.65
C ALA A 65 -28.68 -8.74 1.48
N THR A 66 -29.38 -8.90 0.35
CA THR A 66 -30.67 -8.24 0.11
C THR A 66 -31.68 -8.54 1.21
N MET A 67 -31.80 -9.80 1.62
CA MET A 67 -32.68 -10.18 2.74
C MET A 67 -32.24 -9.56 4.06
N MET A 68 -30.94 -9.49 4.33
CA MET A 68 -30.37 -8.88 5.52
C MET A 68 -30.72 -7.38 5.58
N HIS A 69 -30.52 -6.64 4.48
CA HIS A 69 -30.86 -5.22 4.40
C HIS A 69 -32.36 -4.97 4.60
N GLN A 70 -33.22 -5.83 4.04
CA GLN A 70 -34.68 -5.66 4.11
C GLN A 70 -35.28 -6.07 5.46
N LYS A 71 -34.73 -7.09 6.12
CA LYS A 71 -35.36 -7.73 7.29
C LYS A 71 -34.71 -7.39 8.61
N LEU A 72 -33.42 -7.05 8.62
CA LEU A 72 -32.72 -6.71 9.86
C LEU A 72 -32.73 -5.20 10.07
N PRO A 73 -32.98 -4.74 11.31
CA PRO A 73 -32.76 -3.35 11.68
C PRO A 73 -31.26 -3.02 11.61
N VAL A 74 -30.94 -1.72 11.48
CA VAL A 74 -29.57 -1.25 11.24
C VAL A 74 -28.60 -1.72 12.31
N GLU A 75 -29.03 -1.75 13.57
CA GLU A 75 -28.20 -2.13 14.72
C GLU A 75 -27.76 -3.60 14.63
N LEU A 76 -28.63 -4.50 14.17
CA LEU A 76 -28.27 -5.91 13.97
C LEU A 76 -27.35 -6.09 12.76
N ARG A 77 -27.48 -5.24 11.73
CA ARG A 77 -26.56 -5.25 10.59
C ARG A 77 -25.17 -4.78 10.99
N GLU A 78 -25.09 -3.70 11.77
CA GLU A 78 -23.81 -3.20 12.30
C GLU A 78 -23.07 -4.25 13.12
N LEU A 79 -23.77 -5.03 13.96
CA LEU A 79 -23.17 -6.15 14.69
C LEU A 79 -22.62 -7.24 13.75
N ILE A 80 -23.33 -7.52 12.65
CA ILE A 80 -22.86 -8.47 11.64
C ILE A 80 -21.63 -7.91 10.91
N TYR A 81 -21.65 -6.62 10.55
CA TYR A 81 -20.52 -5.97 9.90
C TYR A 81 -19.29 -6.00 10.79
N GLU A 82 -19.46 -5.65 12.08
CA GLU A 82 -18.38 -5.69 13.06
C GLU A 82 -17.76 -7.09 13.16
N LEU A 83 -18.58 -8.14 13.23
CA LEU A 83 -18.11 -9.53 13.25
C LEU A 83 -17.36 -9.93 11.96
N LEU A 84 -17.78 -9.42 10.80
CA LEU A 84 -17.23 -9.82 9.51
C LEU A 84 -15.95 -9.09 9.13
N CYS A 85 -15.82 -7.82 9.50
CA CYS A 85 -14.82 -6.94 8.92
C CYS A 85 -13.89 -6.26 9.93
N VAL A 86 -14.10 -6.42 11.24
CA VAL A 86 -13.28 -5.74 12.26
C VAL A 86 -12.20 -6.66 12.83
N GLU A 87 -10.97 -6.26 12.64
CA GLU A 87 -9.73 -6.85 13.14
C GLU A 87 -9.29 -6.05 14.38
N LEU A 88 -9.81 -6.41 15.56
CA LEU A 88 -9.55 -5.66 16.80
C LEU A 88 -8.09 -5.72 17.26
N ASP A 89 -7.42 -6.84 17.05
CA ASP A 89 -6.14 -7.14 17.69
C ASP A 89 -4.92 -6.86 16.81
N ARG A 90 -5.12 -6.55 15.52
CA ARG A 90 -4.02 -6.41 14.55
C ARG A 90 -4.26 -5.33 13.51
N PRO A 91 -3.25 -4.51 13.19
CA PRO A 91 -3.36 -3.53 12.13
C PRO A 91 -3.40 -4.23 10.76
N ILE A 92 -4.29 -3.76 9.87
CA ILE A 92 -4.42 -4.25 8.50
C ILE A 92 -3.33 -3.61 7.64
N PRO A 93 -2.40 -4.38 7.06
CA PRO A 93 -1.38 -3.86 6.18
C PRO A 93 -2.01 -3.34 4.88
N VAL A 94 -1.61 -2.16 4.43
CA VAL A 94 -2.04 -1.63 3.13
C VAL A 94 -0.86 -1.15 2.30
N GLY A 95 -0.92 -1.47 1.00
CA GLY A 95 0.07 -1.12 0.02
C GLY A 95 0.28 -2.24 -1.00
N PRO A 96 0.96 -1.96 -2.13
CA PRO A 96 1.08 -2.90 -3.24
C PRO A 96 1.78 -4.22 -2.88
N TYR A 97 2.51 -4.30 -1.76
CA TYR A 97 3.22 -5.52 -1.37
C TYR A 97 3.03 -5.92 0.10
N TYR A 98 1.97 -5.46 0.77
CA TYR A 98 1.63 -5.83 2.16
C TYR A 98 2.88 -5.92 3.05
N HIS A 99 3.64 -4.82 3.11
CA HIS A 99 5.10 -4.85 3.32
C HIS A 99 5.57 -5.23 4.73
N PHE A 100 5.42 -6.49 5.15
CA PHE A 100 6.00 -7.02 6.37
C PHE A 100 7.50 -7.32 6.27
N ARG A 101 8.08 -7.30 5.06
CA ARG A 101 9.50 -7.59 4.78
C ARG A 101 10.32 -6.33 4.43
N LYS A 102 11.63 -6.45 4.62
CA LYS A 102 12.69 -5.68 3.94
C LYS A 102 12.67 -6.06 2.45
N TYR A 103 12.87 -5.12 1.52
CA TYR A 103 12.88 -5.49 0.10
C TYR A 103 14.16 -6.29 -0.19
N ASP A 104 14.03 -7.52 -0.71
CA ASP A 104 15.20 -8.30 -1.14
C ASP A 104 15.79 -7.79 -2.47
N ARG A 105 15.11 -6.83 -3.11
CA ARG A 105 15.56 -6.19 -4.34
C ARG A 105 15.61 -4.68 -4.11
N PRO A 106 16.68 -4.00 -4.57
CA PRO A 106 16.72 -2.54 -4.51
C PRO A 106 15.48 -2.01 -5.21
N LEU A 107 14.83 -1.01 -4.60
CA LEU A 107 13.69 -0.34 -5.20
C LEU A 107 14.04 0.01 -6.65
N HIS A 108 13.41 -0.68 -7.60
CA HIS A 108 13.49 -0.25 -8.99
C HIS A 108 12.85 1.12 -9.00
N ASP A 109 13.65 2.17 -9.17
CA ASP A 109 13.18 3.47 -9.61
C ASP A 109 12.28 3.19 -10.81
N PRO A 110 10.95 3.22 -10.65
CA PRO A 110 10.10 3.17 -11.81
C PRO A 110 10.37 4.54 -12.39
N ARG A 111 11.24 4.62 -13.40
CA ARG A 111 11.35 5.82 -14.22
C ARG A 111 9.93 6.16 -14.58
N TYR A 112 9.44 7.15 -13.85
CA TYR A 112 8.06 7.54 -13.82
C TYR A 112 7.83 8.04 -15.24
N LYS A 113 7.13 7.25 -16.05
CA LYS A 113 6.28 7.84 -17.08
C LYS A 113 5.11 8.48 -16.35
N PHE A 114 5.39 9.55 -15.61
CA PHE A 114 4.39 10.54 -15.29
C PHE A 114 4.10 11.22 -16.63
N THR A 115 3.18 10.68 -17.43
CA THR A 115 2.40 11.56 -18.28
C THR A 115 1.60 12.42 -17.31
N PRO A 116 1.88 13.73 -17.19
CA PRO A 116 1.02 14.60 -16.40
C PRO A 116 -0.38 14.44 -16.96
N SER A 117 -1.28 13.85 -16.18
CA SER A 117 -2.64 13.71 -16.64
C SER A 117 -3.21 15.12 -16.76
N ASN A 118 -3.50 15.56 -17.98
CA ASN A 118 -4.27 16.77 -18.27
C ASN A 118 -5.76 16.56 -17.89
N TYR A 119 -6.05 15.96 -16.74
CA TYR A 119 -7.41 16.00 -16.22
C TYR A 119 -7.64 17.41 -15.68
N PRO A 120 -8.64 18.15 -16.19
CA PRO A 120 -9.12 19.30 -15.46
C PRO A 120 -9.60 18.80 -14.10
N TYR A 121 -9.04 19.38 -13.04
CA TYR A 121 -9.59 19.28 -11.70
C TYR A 121 -11.06 19.70 -11.80
N VAL A 122 -11.98 18.72 -11.72
CA VAL A 122 -13.39 19.01 -11.51
C VAL A 122 -13.47 19.46 -10.07
N GLU A 123 -13.45 20.78 -9.89
CA GLU A 123 -13.80 21.43 -8.65
C GLU A 123 -15.17 20.88 -8.24
N SER A 124 -15.18 20.01 -7.24
CA SER A 124 -16.40 19.46 -6.65
C SER A 124 -17.10 20.61 -5.96
N THR A 125 -17.89 21.36 -6.72
CA THR A 125 -18.82 22.35 -6.21
C THR A 125 -19.99 21.59 -5.60
N TRP A 126 -19.79 21.09 -4.39
CA TRP A 126 -20.90 20.67 -3.54
C TRP A 126 -21.80 21.89 -3.31
N PRO A 127 -23.10 21.83 -3.66
CA PRO A 127 -24.04 22.82 -3.19
C PRO A 127 -24.24 22.60 -1.68
N LEU A 128 -23.95 23.64 -0.89
CA LEU A 128 -24.36 23.72 0.51
C LEU A 128 -25.85 23.38 0.64
N PRO A 129 -26.29 22.62 1.66
CA PRO A 129 -27.69 22.26 1.81
C PRO A 129 -28.52 23.52 2.07
N ARG A 130 -29.41 23.89 1.14
CA ARG A 130 -30.50 24.82 1.43
C ARG A 130 -31.54 24.09 2.26
N THR A 131 -31.71 24.52 3.50
CA THR A 131 -32.89 24.25 4.32
C THR A 131 -34.13 24.85 3.66
N THR A 132 -35.02 24.00 3.14
CA THR A 132 -36.44 24.32 2.97
C THR A 132 -37.31 23.09 3.22
N PRO A 133 -38.56 23.27 3.69
CA PRO A 133 -39.24 22.31 4.56
C PRO A 133 -40.15 21.32 3.82
N ALA A 134 -40.50 20.28 4.57
CA ALA A 134 -41.27 19.08 4.20
C ALA A 134 -42.60 19.34 3.47
N VAL A 135 -42.87 18.52 2.44
CA VAL A 135 -44.20 18.22 1.88
C VAL A 135 -44.23 16.74 1.41
N PRO A 136 -45.35 16.01 1.54
CA PRO A 136 -45.37 14.55 1.73
C PRO A 136 -45.50 13.70 0.46
N TYR A 137 -45.11 12.43 0.65
CA TYR A 137 -45.19 11.29 -0.27
C TYR A 137 -46.59 10.99 -0.85
N ALA A 138 -46.60 10.55 -2.12
CA ALA A 138 -47.53 9.57 -2.67
C ALA A 138 -46.88 8.80 -3.86
N PRO A 139 -47.30 7.56 -4.16
CA PRO A 139 -46.46 6.57 -4.83
C PRO A 139 -46.75 6.43 -6.33
N HIS A 140 -45.71 6.17 -7.13
CA HIS A 140 -45.87 5.72 -8.51
C HIS A 140 -45.31 4.31 -8.70
N VAL A 141 -46.25 3.42 -8.99
CA VAL A 141 -46.10 2.10 -9.60
C VAL A 141 -45.50 2.27 -11.00
N GLY A 142 -44.50 1.45 -11.37
CA GLY A 142 -43.86 1.51 -12.68
C GLY A 142 -43.01 0.29 -13.01
N VAL A 143 -43.69 -0.80 -13.36
CA VAL A 143 -43.40 -1.76 -14.45
C VAL A 143 -41.93 -2.06 -14.82
N SER A 144 -41.52 -3.27 -14.41
CA SER A 144 -40.67 -4.27 -15.07
C SER A 144 -40.23 -4.01 -16.52
N ALA A 145 -38.92 -4.07 -16.77
CA ALA A 145 -38.34 -4.44 -18.06
C ALA A 145 -37.24 -5.49 -17.85
N ASN A 146 -37.56 -6.74 -18.18
CA ASN A 146 -36.60 -7.83 -18.31
C ASN A 146 -35.71 -7.56 -19.53
N VAL A 147 -34.40 -7.68 -19.37
CA VAL A 147 -33.46 -7.78 -20.49
C VAL A 147 -32.99 -9.23 -20.54
N ASP A 148 -33.58 -9.96 -21.48
CA ASP A 148 -33.15 -11.31 -21.85
C ASP A 148 -31.77 -11.24 -22.52
N VAL A 149 -30.81 -11.97 -21.95
CA VAL A 149 -29.55 -12.28 -22.64
C VAL A 149 -29.75 -13.62 -23.33
N GLU A 150 -29.96 -13.57 -24.65
CA GLU A 150 -30.00 -14.74 -25.53
C GLU A 150 -28.67 -15.50 -25.46
N ILE A 151 -28.70 -16.69 -24.88
CA ILE A 151 -27.68 -17.72 -25.11
C ILE A 151 -28.28 -18.72 -26.09
N GLY A 152 -27.69 -18.78 -27.29
CA GLY A 152 -28.15 -19.61 -28.40
C GLY A 152 -28.31 -21.07 -28.01
N GLY A 153 -29.55 -21.55 -28.09
CA GLY A 153 -29.92 -22.95 -27.91
C GLY A 153 -29.63 -23.77 -29.17
N VAL A 154 -28.88 -24.85 -28.99
CA VAL A 154 -28.81 -25.95 -29.96
C VAL A 154 -30.10 -26.75 -29.82
N SER A 155 -30.83 -26.85 -30.94
CA SER A 155 -32.09 -27.58 -31.07
C SER A 155 -31.83 -29.09 -31.16
N ASP A 156 -32.42 -29.87 -30.25
CA ASP A 156 -32.70 -31.28 -30.48
C ASP A 156 -34.16 -31.62 -30.11
N GLN A 157 -34.81 -32.34 -31.02
CA GLN A 157 -36.21 -32.71 -30.98
C GLN A 157 -36.46 -33.96 -30.13
N GLN A 158 -37.60 -33.91 -29.43
CA GLN A 158 -38.55 -35.00 -29.13
C GLN A 158 -38.11 -36.17 -28.22
N THR A 159 -38.77 -36.33 -27.08
CA THR A 159 -40.01 -37.12 -26.94
C THR A 159 -40.50 -37.07 -25.49
N GLY A 160 -41.83 -37.01 -25.32
CA GLY A 160 -42.48 -36.87 -24.02
C GLY A 160 -42.55 -38.16 -23.21
N SER A 161 -42.59 -38.00 -21.89
CA SER A 161 -43.29 -38.88 -20.97
C SER A 161 -43.41 -38.18 -19.62
N SER A 162 -44.64 -37.88 -19.22
CA SER A 162 -44.99 -37.29 -17.94
C SER A 162 -45.21 -38.40 -16.91
N GLN A 163 -44.39 -38.45 -15.87
CA GLN A 163 -44.76 -39.04 -14.58
C GLN A 163 -44.13 -38.25 -13.42
N PRO A 164 -44.82 -38.13 -12.27
CA PRO A 164 -44.35 -37.39 -11.11
C PRO A 164 -43.44 -38.28 -10.27
N ILE A 165 -42.32 -37.72 -9.77
CA ILE A 165 -41.48 -38.41 -8.79
C ILE A 165 -41.34 -37.53 -7.55
N ASP A 166 -41.51 -38.21 -6.43
CA ASP A 166 -41.59 -37.77 -5.06
C ASP A 166 -40.45 -36.87 -4.59
N SER A 167 -40.85 -35.95 -3.72
CA SER A 167 -39.99 -35.15 -2.88
C SER A 167 -39.54 -35.99 -1.67
N ASN A 168 -38.29 -36.42 -1.68
CA ASN A 168 -37.53 -36.77 -0.47
C ASN A 168 -36.06 -36.97 -0.84
N ASP A 169 -35.27 -35.90 -0.82
CA ASP A 169 -33.82 -36.04 -0.69
C ASP A 169 -33.23 -34.86 0.08
N THR A 170 -33.46 -34.85 1.39
CA THR A 170 -32.81 -33.94 2.35
C THR A 170 -31.66 -34.67 3.02
N ARG A 171 -30.62 -35.03 2.26
CA ARG A 171 -29.40 -35.63 2.84
C ARG A 171 -28.14 -35.45 1.98
N MET A 172 -27.81 -34.19 1.65
CA MET A 172 -26.49 -33.84 1.09
C MET A 172 -26.02 -32.47 1.61
N THR A 173 -25.55 -32.37 2.86
CA THR A 173 -25.04 -31.09 3.39
C THR A 173 -23.87 -31.19 4.39
N SER A 174 -23.01 -32.21 4.34
CA SER A 174 -21.75 -32.18 5.12
C SER A 174 -20.47 -32.29 4.28
N GLY A 175 -20.48 -33.03 3.16
CA GLY A 175 -19.27 -33.21 2.34
C GLY A 175 -18.98 -32.09 1.33
N LEU A 176 -19.94 -31.18 1.09
CA LEU A 176 -19.83 -30.11 0.09
C LEU A 176 -19.11 -28.87 0.64
N THR A 177 -19.28 -28.57 1.93
CA THR A 177 -18.60 -27.48 2.63
C THR A 177 -17.10 -27.73 2.77
N GLU A 178 -16.71 -28.98 3.03
CA GLU A 178 -15.30 -29.38 3.16
C GLU A 178 -14.56 -29.30 1.82
N ARG A 179 -15.22 -29.68 0.71
CA ARG A 179 -14.65 -29.59 -0.65
C ARG A 179 -14.60 -28.17 -1.21
N VAL A 180 -15.53 -27.30 -0.83
CA VAL A 180 -15.52 -25.88 -1.25
C VAL A 180 -14.40 -25.10 -0.54
N MET A 181 -14.08 -25.42 0.71
CA MET A 181 -12.91 -24.82 1.37
C MET A 181 -11.58 -25.29 0.75
N GLU A 182 -11.47 -26.54 0.33
CA GLU A 182 -10.26 -27.08 -0.30
C GLU A 182 -10.01 -26.54 -1.74
N THR A 183 -11.06 -26.07 -2.43
CA THR A 183 -10.97 -25.61 -3.84
C THR A 183 -10.97 -24.10 -4.03
N VAL A 184 -11.33 -23.31 -3.01
CA VAL A 184 -11.25 -21.84 -3.06
C VAL A 184 -9.83 -21.33 -2.79
N SER A 185 -8.96 -22.16 -2.20
CA SER A 185 -7.54 -21.85 -2.08
C SER A 185 -6.79 -22.19 -3.36
N SER A 186 -6.23 -21.16 -4.00
CA SER A 186 -5.26 -21.14 -5.08
C SER A 186 -5.79 -21.16 -6.53
N THR A 187 -5.69 -20.01 -7.19
CA THR A 187 -5.60 -19.96 -8.66
C THR A 187 -4.37 -20.75 -9.15
N PRO A 188 -4.31 -21.20 -10.41
CA PRO A 188 -3.09 -21.82 -10.96
C PRO A 188 -1.85 -20.90 -10.91
N ALA A 189 -2.06 -19.57 -10.83
CA ALA A 189 -1.00 -18.59 -10.61
C ALA A 189 -0.52 -18.55 -9.16
N ASP A 190 -1.38 -18.89 -8.20
CA ASP A 190 -1.01 -19.07 -6.79
C ASP A 190 -0.29 -20.41 -6.55
N ARG A 191 -0.68 -21.49 -7.24
CA ARG A 191 -0.03 -22.81 -7.09
C ARG A 191 1.43 -22.84 -7.53
N LEU A 192 1.84 -21.97 -8.46
CA LEU A 192 3.23 -21.89 -8.94
C LEU A 192 4.17 -21.07 -8.03
N ARG A 193 3.66 -20.51 -6.92
CA ARG A 193 4.46 -19.76 -5.93
C ARG A 193 4.53 -20.42 -4.55
N LEU A 194 3.86 -21.56 -4.34
CA LEU A 194 3.68 -22.22 -3.03
C LEU A 194 4.87 -23.08 -2.54
N ASN A 195 6.09 -22.88 -3.07
CA ASN A 195 7.25 -23.71 -2.69
C ASN A 195 8.32 -22.97 -1.87
N HIS A 196 7.95 -21.91 -1.14
CA HIS A 196 8.76 -21.47 -0.01
C HIS A 196 8.01 -21.87 1.26
N GLU A 197 8.64 -22.74 2.04
CA GLU A 197 8.20 -23.12 3.38
C GLU A 197 8.25 -21.87 4.27
N ASP A 198 7.17 -21.11 4.29
CA ASP A 198 6.99 -20.03 5.26
C ASP A 198 6.60 -20.69 6.59
N GLU A 199 7.37 -20.44 7.65
CA GLU A 199 7.13 -20.99 8.98
C GLU A 199 5.88 -20.35 9.60
N ASP A 200 4.76 -21.07 9.54
CA ASP A 200 3.52 -20.67 10.21
C ASP A 200 3.62 -20.87 11.72
N THR A 201 3.46 -19.80 12.49
CA THR A 201 3.33 -19.88 13.96
C THR A 201 1.86 -19.80 14.34
N ILE A 202 1.29 -20.88 14.88
CA ILE A 202 -0.08 -20.86 15.41
C ILE A 202 -0.07 -20.14 16.77
N LEU A 203 -0.84 -19.06 16.87
CA LEU A 203 -1.03 -18.28 18.09
C LEU A 203 -1.92 -19.03 19.10
N PRO A 204 -1.88 -18.68 20.40
CA PRO A 204 -2.69 -19.34 21.44
C PRO A 204 -4.21 -19.26 21.22
N ASP A 205 -4.69 -18.31 20.42
CA ASP A 205 -6.09 -18.14 20.03
C ASP A 205 -6.50 -18.99 18.81
N GLY A 206 -5.57 -19.80 18.28
CA GLY A 206 -5.79 -20.65 17.11
C GLY A 206 -5.56 -19.94 15.77
N ARG A 207 -5.21 -18.65 15.76
CA ARG A 207 -4.91 -17.91 14.54
C ARG A 207 -3.51 -18.25 14.02
N ILE A 208 -3.33 -18.19 12.71
CA ILE A 208 -2.04 -18.45 12.07
C ILE A 208 -1.31 -17.12 11.91
N LYS A 209 -0.18 -16.97 12.60
CA LYS A 209 0.80 -15.92 12.34
C LYS A 209 1.75 -16.44 11.26
N GLU A 210 1.43 -16.15 10.01
CA GLU A 210 2.34 -16.39 8.88
C GLU A 210 3.57 -15.48 9.07
N MET A 211 4.75 -16.06 9.28
CA MET A 211 5.98 -15.28 9.37
C MET A 211 6.32 -14.71 7.99
N HIS A 212 6.19 -13.38 7.86
CA HIS A 212 6.87 -12.59 6.82
C HIS A 212 6.55 -12.96 5.36
N THR A 213 5.29 -13.23 5.05
CA THR A 213 4.85 -13.48 3.67
C THR A 213 4.55 -12.16 2.92
N HIS A 214 4.68 -12.16 1.58
CA HIS A 214 4.20 -11.04 0.73
C HIS A 214 2.66 -10.99 0.62
N LYS A 215 1.98 -11.85 1.38
CA LYS A 215 0.55 -11.98 1.38
C LYS A 215 0.04 -11.52 2.75
N PRO A 216 -1.11 -10.86 2.81
CA PRO A 216 -1.80 -10.66 4.06
C PRO A 216 -2.21 -12.04 4.63
N PRO A 217 -2.34 -12.17 5.96
CA PRO A 217 -2.83 -13.41 6.56
C PRO A 217 -4.12 -13.87 5.89
N SER A 218 -4.22 -15.17 5.60
CA SER A 218 -5.37 -15.74 4.88
C SER A 218 -6.71 -15.53 5.59
N ASP A 219 -6.70 -15.30 6.91
CA ASP A 219 -7.86 -15.03 7.75
C ASP A 219 -8.20 -13.54 7.88
N MET A 220 -7.45 -12.64 7.24
CA MET A 220 -7.62 -11.19 7.39
C MET A 220 -8.63 -10.60 6.40
N ALA A 221 -9.52 -9.76 6.92
CA ALA A 221 -10.36 -8.89 6.10
C ALA A 221 -9.52 -7.86 5.33
N LEU A 222 -9.64 -7.83 4.00
CA LEU A 222 -8.90 -6.90 3.14
C LEU A 222 -9.85 -6.04 2.33
N PRO A 223 -9.40 -4.90 1.79
CA PRO A 223 -10.25 -4.04 0.95
C PRO A 223 -10.86 -4.74 -0.28
N HIS A 224 -10.24 -5.83 -0.74
CA HIS A 224 -10.73 -6.64 -1.86
C HIS A 224 -11.54 -7.88 -1.42
N SER A 225 -11.90 -8.00 -0.14
CA SER A 225 -12.71 -9.10 0.37
C SER A 225 -14.11 -9.08 -0.27
N HIS A 226 -14.65 -10.26 -0.57
CA HIS A 226 -15.94 -10.39 -1.25
C HIS A 226 -17.09 -9.70 -0.49
N PHE A 227 -17.05 -9.65 0.84
CA PHE A 227 -18.09 -8.97 1.62
C PHE A 227 -18.02 -7.43 1.56
N LEU A 228 -16.95 -6.85 1.01
CA LEU A 228 -16.88 -5.42 0.70
C LEU A 228 -17.27 -5.14 -0.77
N ASP A 229 -17.40 -6.17 -1.61
CA ASP A 229 -17.63 -6.04 -3.04
C ASP A 229 -19.14 -5.96 -3.36
N PRO A 230 -19.61 -4.89 -4.04
CA PRO A 230 -21.02 -4.73 -4.40
C PRO A 230 -21.54 -5.85 -5.30
N ARG A 231 -20.69 -6.60 -6.01
CA ARG A 231 -21.12 -7.79 -6.78
C ARG A 231 -21.66 -8.92 -5.92
N TYR A 232 -21.23 -9.00 -4.67
CA TYR A 232 -21.60 -10.06 -3.75
C TYR A 232 -22.60 -9.59 -2.71
N MET A 233 -22.50 -8.33 -2.27
CA MET A 233 -23.34 -7.79 -1.19
C MET A 233 -24.42 -6.81 -1.66
N GLY A 234 -24.36 -6.35 -2.90
CA GLY A 234 -25.17 -5.24 -3.38
C GLY A 234 -24.60 -3.88 -2.95
N PRO A 235 -24.90 -2.79 -3.68
CA PRO A 235 -24.32 -1.47 -3.43
C PRO A 235 -24.61 -0.91 -2.03
N GLU A 236 -25.81 -1.11 -1.50
CA GLU A 236 -26.25 -0.53 -0.23
C GLU A 236 -25.50 -1.15 0.95
N ILE A 237 -25.44 -2.48 1.02
CA ILE A 237 -24.70 -3.16 2.08
C ILE A 237 -23.20 -2.95 1.91
N ALA A 238 -22.67 -3.04 0.68
CA ALA A 238 -21.25 -2.80 0.43
C ALA A 238 -20.83 -1.41 0.91
N PHE A 239 -21.69 -0.40 0.73
CA PHE A 239 -21.47 0.93 1.27
C PHE A 239 -21.47 0.97 2.81
N GLU A 240 -22.49 0.39 3.46
CA GLU A 240 -22.56 0.35 4.93
C GLU A 240 -21.35 -0.37 5.55
N ILE A 241 -21.01 -1.56 5.05
CA ILE A 241 -19.93 -2.39 5.59
C ILE A 241 -18.55 -1.80 5.33
N GLN A 242 -18.32 -1.12 4.19
CA GLN A 242 -17.06 -0.44 3.93
C GLN A 242 -16.84 0.72 4.90
N LYS A 243 -17.88 1.51 5.22
CA LYS A 243 -17.77 2.57 6.23
C LYS A 243 -17.41 2.01 7.59
N MET A 244 -18.04 0.91 8.00
CA MET A 244 -17.71 0.21 9.24
C MET A 244 -16.26 -0.30 9.21
N TYR A 245 -15.86 -0.93 8.11
CA TYR A 245 -14.52 -1.47 7.92
C TYR A 245 -13.45 -0.39 8.09
N TYR A 246 -13.56 0.76 7.42
CA TYR A 246 -12.57 1.83 7.57
C TYR A 246 -12.62 2.52 8.92
N ALA A 247 -13.81 2.68 9.51
CA ALA A 247 -13.95 3.38 10.79
C ALA A 247 -13.43 2.58 11.99
N ARG A 248 -13.53 1.25 11.97
CA ARG A 248 -13.27 0.40 13.14
C ARG A 248 -11.92 -0.31 13.10
N ASN A 249 -11.28 -0.39 11.94
CA ASN A 249 -9.97 -1.03 11.82
C ASN A 249 -8.82 -0.03 11.99
N THR A 250 -7.68 -0.57 12.41
CA THR A 250 -6.41 0.13 12.33
C THR A 250 -5.72 -0.27 11.03
N PHE A 251 -5.27 0.71 10.24
CA PHE A 251 -4.56 0.43 8.99
C PHE A 251 -3.08 0.76 9.13
N SER A 252 -2.21 -0.10 8.64
CA SER A 252 -0.76 0.10 8.63
C SER A 252 -0.25 0.26 7.20
N VAL A 253 0.15 1.48 6.85
CA VAL A 253 0.61 1.84 5.49
C VAL A 253 2.10 2.15 5.51
N CYS A 254 2.83 1.73 4.47
CA CYS A 254 4.26 2.08 4.33
C CYS A 254 4.44 3.41 3.57
N SER A 255 5.46 4.17 3.95
CA SER A 255 5.84 5.45 3.31
C SER A 255 6.58 5.28 1.99
N VAL A 256 6.36 4.19 1.25
CA VAL A 256 7.09 3.82 0.04
C VAL A 256 6.15 3.88 -1.17
N GLU A 257 6.67 4.24 -2.35
CA GLU A 257 5.93 4.23 -3.62
C GLU A 257 4.58 4.96 -3.58
N GLN A 258 4.49 6.10 -2.87
CA GLN A 258 3.24 6.85 -2.73
C GLN A 258 2.08 6.03 -2.12
N GLY A 259 2.38 4.95 -1.41
CA GLY A 259 1.38 4.03 -0.83
C GLY A 259 0.35 4.74 0.04
N ILE A 260 0.79 5.72 0.84
CA ILE A 260 -0.08 6.59 1.65
C ILE A 260 -1.08 7.34 0.77
N LEU A 261 -0.59 8.06 -0.24
CA LEU A 261 -1.44 8.84 -1.13
C LEU A 261 -2.45 7.93 -1.83
N TYR A 262 -1.98 6.81 -2.43
CA TYR A 262 -2.86 5.88 -3.13
C TYR A 262 -3.91 5.26 -2.22
N PHE A 263 -3.57 4.92 -0.99
CA PHE A 263 -4.54 4.38 -0.05
C PHE A 263 -5.60 5.41 0.33
N LEU A 264 -5.19 6.64 0.68
CA LEU A 264 -6.09 7.64 1.23
C LEU A 264 -6.97 8.34 0.16
N THR A 265 -6.53 8.36 -1.09
CA THR A 265 -7.20 9.14 -2.16
C THR A 265 -8.02 8.30 -3.13
N ARG A 266 -7.91 6.97 -3.07
CA ARG A 266 -8.69 6.09 -3.94
C ARG A 266 -9.98 5.70 -3.25
N ASP A 267 -11.03 5.65 -4.05
CA ASP A 267 -12.32 5.12 -3.64
C ASP A 267 -12.19 3.61 -3.40
N SER A 268 -12.64 3.15 -2.23
CA SER A 268 -12.59 1.76 -1.78
C SER A 268 -13.63 0.85 -2.42
N GLY A 269 -14.53 1.40 -3.23
CA GLY A 269 -15.51 0.64 -3.98
C GLY A 269 -14.91 -0.26 -5.08
N TYR A 270 -15.74 -0.58 -6.08
CA TYR A 270 -15.33 -1.36 -7.26
C TYR A 270 -14.14 -0.74 -8.04
N ASN A 271 -13.74 0.49 -7.71
CA ASN A 271 -12.57 1.16 -8.24
C ASN A 271 -11.22 0.58 -7.76
N MET A 272 -11.23 -0.30 -6.76
CA MET A 272 -10.07 -1.16 -6.46
C MET A 272 -9.82 -2.22 -7.55
N VAL A 273 -10.74 -2.39 -8.52
CA VAL A 273 -10.64 -3.33 -9.65
C VAL A 273 -9.69 -2.82 -10.74
N GLY A 274 -8.48 -2.42 -10.33
CA GLY A 274 -7.37 -2.12 -11.23
C GLY A 274 -7.60 -0.97 -12.21
N CYS A 275 -6.50 -0.53 -12.81
CA CYS A 275 -6.57 0.34 -13.97
C CYS A 275 -6.65 -0.53 -15.24
N ASN A 276 -7.20 0.05 -16.30
CA ASN A 276 -6.94 -0.39 -17.68
C ASN A 276 -5.43 -0.28 -17.99
N ASN A 277 -5.01 -0.86 -19.12
CA ASN A 277 -3.60 -0.82 -19.55
C ASN A 277 -3.05 0.60 -19.75
N ASP A 278 -3.93 1.59 -19.95
CA ASP A 278 -3.63 3.01 -20.08
C ASP A 278 -3.66 3.76 -18.73
N SER A 279 -3.72 3.04 -17.61
CA SER A 279 -3.85 3.59 -16.25
C SER A 279 -5.18 4.30 -15.95
N THR A 280 -6.17 4.24 -16.85
CA THR A 280 -7.51 4.76 -16.55
C THR A 280 -8.25 3.81 -15.60
N PRO A 281 -9.04 4.32 -14.62
CA PRO A 281 -9.91 3.47 -13.82
C PRO A 281 -10.88 2.70 -14.71
N LYS A 282 -11.13 1.42 -14.41
CA LYS A 282 -12.17 0.66 -15.10
C LYS A 282 -13.53 1.26 -14.78
N GLU A 283 -14.35 1.51 -15.80
CA GLU A 283 -15.73 1.94 -15.58
C GLU A 283 -16.50 0.90 -14.78
N VAL A 284 -17.11 1.36 -13.68
CA VAL A 284 -17.96 0.53 -12.82
C VAL A 284 -19.35 0.46 -13.44
N PRO A 285 -19.90 -0.75 -13.70
CA PRO A 285 -21.29 -0.91 -14.11
C PRO A 285 -22.24 -0.16 -13.16
N LYS A 286 -23.28 0.49 -13.71
CA LYS A 286 -24.17 1.38 -12.94
C LYS A 286 -24.85 0.67 -11.76
N ASP A 287 -25.17 -0.61 -11.92
CA ASP A 287 -25.76 -1.49 -10.91
C ASP A 287 -24.80 -1.86 -9.78
N LEU A 288 -23.49 -1.62 -9.94
CA LEU A 288 -22.45 -1.88 -8.96
C LEU A 288 -21.87 -0.60 -8.36
N GLN A 289 -22.37 0.57 -8.77
CA GLN A 289 -21.93 1.85 -8.22
C GLN A 289 -22.49 1.98 -6.80
N LEU A 290 -21.60 2.29 -5.86
CA LEU A 290 -22.01 2.61 -4.50
C LEU A 290 -22.89 3.88 -4.50
N PRO A 291 -23.81 4.03 -3.54
CA PRO A 291 -24.64 5.23 -3.42
C PRO A 291 -23.81 6.52 -3.35
N LEU A 292 -22.66 6.45 -2.68
CA LEU A 292 -21.63 7.49 -2.64
C LEU A 292 -20.25 6.81 -2.68
N PRO A 293 -19.22 7.48 -3.25
CA PRO A 293 -17.84 7.02 -3.12
C PRO A 293 -17.44 6.90 -1.64
N VAL A 294 -16.63 5.89 -1.33
CA VAL A 294 -16.13 5.69 0.03
C VAL A 294 -14.62 5.90 -0.02
N TYR A 295 -14.15 7.02 0.54
CA TYR A 295 -12.71 7.28 0.61
C TYR A 295 -12.18 6.87 1.98
N PRO A 296 -11.11 6.05 2.07
CA PRO A 296 -10.55 5.64 3.35
C PRO A 296 -10.20 6.84 4.23
N ARG A 297 -9.68 7.93 3.64
CA ARG A 297 -9.36 9.15 4.40
C ARG A 297 -10.55 9.68 5.21
N GLU A 298 -11.79 9.55 4.72
CA GLU A 298 -12.98 10.12 5.36
C GLU A 298 -13.47 9.31 6.57
N HIS A 299 -13.05 8.04 6.66
CA HIS A 299 -13.59 7.11 7.64
C HIS A 299 -12.55 6.58 8.62
N ILE A 300 -11.26 6.53 8.25
CA ILE A 300 -10.20 6.01 9.13
C ILE A 300 -10.08 6.83 10.40
N GLN A 301 -10.11 6.12 11.54
CA GLN A 301 -9.83 6.69 12.85
C GLN A 301 -8.44 6.34 13.36
N ASN A 302 -7.87 5.21 12.93
CA ASN A 302 -6.56 4.74 13.41
C ASN A 302 -5.66 4.39 12.21
N LEU A 303 -4.57 5.13 12.06
CA LEU A 303 -3.61 4.96 10.98
C LEU A 303 -2.18 4.79 11.54
N GLN A 304 -1.54 3.69 11.19
CA GLN A 304 -0.12 3.48 11.38
C GLN A 304 0.63 3.79 10.08
N VAL A 305 1.65 4.62 10.17
CA VAL A 305 2.51 5.02 9.05
C VAL A 305 3.91 4.48 9.30
N ARG A 306 4.27 3.42 8.57
CA ARG A 306 5.58 2.76 8.69
C ARG A 306 6.60 3.48 7.81
N VAL A 307 7.54 4.19 8.46
CA VAL A 307 8.61 4.95 7.80
C VAL A 307 9.91 4.15 7.86
N LYS A 308 10.37 3.61 6.72
CA LYS A 308 11.40 2.57 6.65
C LYS A 308 12.80 3.12 6.39
N LEU A 309 13.49 3.60 7.42
CA LEU A 309 14.90 3.97 7.31
C LEU A 309 15.81 2.75 7.10
N GLU A 310 15.41 1.56 7.57
CA GLU A 310 16.13 0.29 7.29
C GLU A 310 16.42 0.06 5.79
N GLN A 311 15.59 0.62 4.89
CA GLN A 311 15.78 0.55 3.44
C GLN A 311 16.95 1.37 2.93
N PHE A 312 17.26 2.48 3.61
CA PHE A 312 18.39 3.31 3.24
C PHE A 312 19.68 2.50 3.25
N HIS A 313 19.91 1.73 4.31
CA HIS A 313 21.12 0.92 4.45
C HIS A 313 21.12 -0.33 3.57
N SER A 314 19.95 -0.88 3.24
CA SER A 314 19.86 -2.07 2.38
C SER A 314 20.07 -1.75 0.90
N ASP A 315 19.54 -0.62 0.46
CA ASP A 315 19.48 -0.24 -0.94
C ASP A 315 20.66 0.65 -1.35
N MET A 316 21.43 1.16 -0.38
CA MET A 316 22.67 1.88 -0.65
C MET A 316 23.67 0.93 -1.32
N PRO A 317 24.20 1.28 -2.51
CA PRO A 317 25.22 0.48 -3.19
C PRO A 317 26.43 0.21 -2.28
N LYS A 318 26.86 -1.06 -2.23
CA LYS A 318 27.91 -1.53 -1.30
C LYS A 318 29.33 -1.28 -1.80
N ASP A 319 29.51 -1.09 -3.11
CA ASP A 319 30.82 -1.00 -3.76
C ASP A 319 31.10 0.40 -4.34
N ASP A 320 32.35 0.86 -4.23
CA ASP A 320 32.97 2.02 -4.92
C ASP A 320 32.24 3.37 -4.87
N MET A 321 31.31 3.61 -3.94
CA MET A 321 30.70 4.94 -3.78
C MET A 321 31.67 5.92 -3.11
N THR A 322 31.87 7.06 -3.75
CA THR A 322 32.56 8.20 -3.11
C THR A 322 31.70 8.76 -1.97
N ASP A 323 32.31 9.51 -1.05
CA ASP A 323 31.56 10.22 0.01
C ASP A 323 30.46 11.12 -0.58
N TYR A 324 30.72 11.74 -1.73
CA TYR A 324 29.77 12.57 -2.45
C TYR A 324 28.56 11.76 -2.93
N ASP A 325 28.78 10.56 -3.48
CA ASP A 325 27.70 9.69 -3.94
C ASP A 325 26.82 9.23 -2.79
N LYS A 326 27.42 8.89 -1.64
CA LYS A 326 26.69 8.49 -0.41
C LYS A 326 25.79 9.63 0.07
N TYR A 327 26.32 10.83 0.16
CA TYR A 327 25.57 12.02 0.52
C TYR A 327 24.44 12.32 -0.48
N ALA A 328 24.72 12.26 -1.78
CA ALA A 328 23.70 12.47 -2.81
C ALA A 328 22.58 11.43 -2.75
N TYR A 329 22.93 10.17 -2.45
CA TYR A 329 21.98 9.08 -2.23
C TYR A 329 21.11 9.34 -1.00
N GLU A 330 21.70 9.74 0.13
CA GLU A 330 20.97 10.16 1.33
C GLU A 330 19.99 11.29 1.05
N GLN A 331 20.44 12.37 0.40
CA GLN A 331 19.55 13.48 0.04
C GLN A 331 18.38 13.03 -0.83
N ARG A 332 18.62 12.12 -1.78
CA ARG A 332 17.57 11.55 -2.62
C ARG A 332 16.59 10.73 -1.79
N PHE A 333 17.08 9.90 -0.88
CA PHE A 333 16.28 9.07 0.01
C PHE A 333 15.38 9.91 0.93
N LEU A 334 15.94 10.95 1.56
CA LEU A 334 15.19 11.88 2.42
C LEU A 334 14.11 12.62 1.64
N ARG A 335 14.43 13.16 0.45
CA ARG A 335 13.43 13.79 -0.44
C ARG A 335 12.31 12.84 -0.84
N PHE A 336 12.65 11.61 -1.18
CA PHE A 336 11.64 10.60 -1.53
C PHE A 336 10.73 10.27 -0.35
N THR A 337 11.31 10.15 0.84
CA THR A 337 10.57 9.93 2.09
C THR A 337 9.64 11.10 2.39
N GLU A 338 10.13 12.35 2.37
CA GLU A 338 9.31 13.55 2.54
C GLU A 338 8.14 13.56 1.52
N ALA A 339 8.43 13.30 0.25
CA ALA A 339 7.44 13.29 -0.82
C ALA A 339 6.36 12.22 -0.63
N ASN A 340 6.69 11.04 -0.13
CA ASN A 340 5.69 10.01 0.16
C ASN A 340 4.85 10.36 1.40
N LEU A 341 5.48 10.92 2.43
CA LEU A 341 4.78 11.35 3.65
C LEU A 341 3.83 12.54 3.39
N ARG A 342 4.09 13.37 2.36
CA ARG A 342 3.14 14.41 1.92
C ARG A 342 1.76 13.87 1.55
N GLY A 343 1.61 12.56 1.28
CA GLY A 343 0.31 11.92 1.12
C GLY A 343 -0.61 12.11 2.32
N LEU A 344 -0.06 12.30 3.54
CA LEU A 344 -0.84 12.58 4.76
C LEU A 344 -1.45 13.98 4.79
N ARG A 345 -1.03 14.89 3.90
CA ARG A 345 -1.61 16.24 3.82
C ARG A 345 -3.11 16.24 3.52
N VAL A 346 -3.64 15.16 2.93
CA VAL A 346 -5.08 15.00 2.73
C VAL A 346 -5.88 15.08 4.04
N PHE A 347 -5.30 14.69 5.18
CA PHE A 347 -5.91 14.87 6.50
C PHE A 347 -5.81 16.30 7.02
N LEU A 348 -4.81 17.08 6.60
CA LEU A 348 -4.71 18.50 6.96
C LEU A 348 -5.81 19.32 6.27
N GLU A 349 -6.23 18.87 5.09
CA GLU A 349 -7.24 19.55 4.26
C GLU A 349 -8.68 19.23 4.69
N HIS A 350 -8.90 18.15 5.44
CA HIS A 350 -10.23 17.66 5.81
C HIS A 350 -10.37 17.55 7.33
N ARG A 351 -11.33 18.26 7.93
CA ARG A 351 -11.63 18.10 9.35
C ARG A 351 -12.43 16.82 9.58
N HIS A 352 -11.90 15.93 10.42
CA HIS A 352 -12.60 14.72 10.83
C HIS A 352 -13.42 14.97 12.10
N GLU A 353 -14.71 14.66 12.04
CA GLU A 353 -15.65 14.84 13.15
C GLU A 353 -15.24 14.03 14.40
N TYR A 354 -14.73 12.81 14.18
CA TYR A 354 -14.40 11.86 15.26
C TYR A 354 -12.92 11.88 15.67
N GLY A 355 -12.13 12.77 15.07
CA GLY A 355 -10.67 12.77 15.19
C GLY A 355 -9.98 11.56 14.53
N ILE A 356 -8.66 11.64 14.43
CA ILE A 356 -7.81 10.59 13.86
C ILE A 356 -6.58 10.39 14.75
N ASN A 357 -6.28 9.14 15.07
CA ASN A 357 -5.02 8.72 15.68
C ASN A 357 -4.05 8.29 14.59
N VAL A 358 -2.91 8.99 14.47
CA VAL A 358 -1.84 8.67 13.54
C VAL A 358 -0.59 8.26 14.31
N GLU A 359 -0.16 7.02 14.14
CA GLU A 359 1.09 6.51 14.71
C GLU A 359 2.16 6.39 13.62
N PHE A 360 3.22 7.18 13.73
CA PHE A 360 4.43 7.01 12.91
C PHE A 360 5.29 5.90 13.51
N ILE A 361 5.51 4.82 12.78
CA ILE A 361 6.40 3.73 13.16
C ILE A 361 7.70 3.88 12.36
N ILE A 362 8.72 4.44 12.98
CA ILE A 362 10.05 4.59 12.39
C ILE A 362 10.78 3.26 12.54
N LEU A 363 11.07 2.63 11.41
CA LEU A 363 11.74 1.33 11.32
C LEU A 363 13.20 1.55 10.95
N THR A 364 14.11 1.12 11.81
CA THR A 364 15.54 1.16 11.56
C THR A 364 16.15 -0.22 11.71
N GLU A 365 17.33 -0.40 11.12
CA GLU A 365 18.15 -1.58 11.30
C GLU A 365 19.59 -1.10 11.38
N PHE A 366 19.99 -0.62 12.56
CA PHE A 366 21.32 -0.09 12.73
C PHE A 366 22.37 -1.19 12.62
N PRO A 367 23.46 -0.95 11.86
CA PRO A 367 24.51 -1.94 11.71
C PRO A 367 25.14 -2.22 13.07
N ASN A 368 25.20 -3.50 13.46
CA ASN A 368 25.95 -3.96 14.63
C ASN A 368 27.45 -4.02 14.32
N SER A 369 27.99 -2.94 13.74
CA SER A 369 29.40 -2.84 13.39
C SER A 369 30.20 -2.38 14.60
N GLY A 370 31.24 -3.13 14.97
CA GLY A 370 32.24 -2.65 15.94
C GLY A 370 33.05 -1.44 15.45
N ASP A 371 32.85 -1.01 14.20
CA ASP A 371 33.46 0.18 13.64
C ASP A 371 32.74 1.46 14.12
N VAL A 372 33.51 2.32 14.80
CA VAL A 372 33.03 3.58 15.39
C VAL A 372 32.51 4.53 14.31
N TRP A 373 33.13 4.56 13.13
CA TRP A 373 32.74 5.47 12.05
C TRP A 373 31.42 5.08 11.42
N THR A 374 31.22 3.79 11.16
CA THR A 374 29.93 3.26 10.67
C THR A 374 28.81 3.51 11.68
N GLY A 375 29.10 3.32 12.97
CA GLY A 375 28.16 3.66 14.05
C GLY A 375 27.80 5.15 14.07
N LEU A 376 28.77 6.05 13.95
CA LEU A 376 28.51 7.49 13.91
C LEU A 376 27.73 7.92 12.65
N ALA A 377 28.08 7.39 11.47
CA ALA A 377 27.37 7.68 10.24
C ALA A 377 25.89 7.28 10.33
N ALA A 378 25.62 6.09 10.87
CA ALA A 378 24.27 5.63 11.15
C ALA A 378 23.47 6.58 12.06
N GLN A 379 24.13 7.14 13.09
CA GLN A 379 23.52 8.14 13.98
C GLN A 379 23.17 9.42 13.24
N CYS A 380 24.10 9.96 12.45
CA CYS A 380 23.85 11.15 11.64
C CYS A 380 22.68 10.94 10.67
N ASN A 381 22.65 9.81 9.96
CA ASN A 381 21.58 9.48 9.02
C ASN A 381 20.22 9.39 9.72
N TYR A 382 20.16 8.80 10.92
CA TYR A 382 18.93 8.75 11.71
C TYR A 382 18.45 10.15 12.12
N VAL A 383 19.35 11.02 12.55
CA VAL A 383 19.00 12.39 12.93
C VAL A 383 18.53 13.21 11.73
N ASN A 384 19.20 13.09 10.58
CA ASN A 384 18.76 13.69 9.32
C ASN A 384 17.37 13.18 8.91
N PHE A 385 17.11 11.89 9.12
CA PHE A 385 15.81 11.29 8.88
C PHE A 385 14.73 11.81 9.83
N LEU A 386 15.04 11.99 11.12
CA LEU A 386 14.12 12.63 12.07
C LEU A 386 13.80 14.06 11.63
N GLU A 387 14.79 14.87 11.24
CA GLU A 387 14.58 16.21 10.70
C GLU A 387 13.71 16.20 9.43
N CYS A 388 13.89 15.21 8.54
CA CYS A 388 13.05 15.04 7.35
C CYS A 388 11.57 14.83 7.68
N THR A 389 11.24 14.13 8.77
CA THR A 389 9.85 13.90 9.19
C THR A 389 9.29 15.04 10.06
N ARG A 390 10.18 15.79 10.73
CA ARG A 390 9.89 16.77 11.78
C ARG A 390 8.77 17.74 11.43
N SER A 391 8.87 18.41 10.29
CA SER A 391 7.90 19.44 9.90
C SER A 391 6.49 18.89 9.73
N LEU A 392 6.36 17.71 9.10
CA LEU A 392 5.05 17.09 8.91
C LEU A 392 4.44 16.66 10.25
N VAL A 393 5.25 16.04 11.11
CA VAL A 393 4.81 15.60 12.43
C VAL A 393 4.29 16.78 13.25
N TYR A 394 5.05 17.89 13.33
CA TYR A 394 4.61 19.06 14.07
C TYR A 394 3.38 19.74 13.46
N THR A 395 3.29 19.82 12.13
CA THR A 395 2.07 20.30 11.48
C THR A 395 0.86 19.45 11.88
N MET A 396 1.00 18.13 11.89
CA MET A 396 -0.10 17.25 12.33
C MET A 396 -0.40 17.38 13.83
N MET A 397 0.62 17.60 14.68
CA MET A 397 0.45 17.75 16.13
C MET A 397 -0.17 19.09 16.55
N HIS A 398 0.17 20.19 15.87
CA HIS A 398 -0.12 21.54 16.35
C HIS A 398 -1.08 22.33 15.46
N ASP A 399 -1.11 22.03 14.16
CA ASP A 399 -1.94 22.73 13.18
C ASP A 399 -3.29 22.02 12.98
N CYS A 400 -3.48 20.83 13.58
CA CYS A 400 -4.69 20.00 13.45
C CYS A 400 -5.20 19.48 14.80
N ASP A 401 -6.18 20.18 15.38
CA ASP A 401 -6.74 19.85 16.70
C ASP A 401 -7.45 18.47 16.78
N HIS A 402 -7.81 17.91 15.63
CA HIS A 402 -8.53 16.64 15.52
C HIS A 402 -7.58 15.45 15.25
N ILE A 403 -6.27 15.68 15.15
CA ILE A 403 -5.28 14.63 14.90
C ILE A 403 -4.45 14.41 16.16
N SER A 404 -4.45 13.18 16.66
CA SER A 404 -3.56 12.72 17.71
C SER A 404 -2.37 12.01 17.07
N VAL A 405 -1.14 12.42 17.40
CA VAL A 405 0.07 11.85 16.82
C VAL A 405 0.86 11.08 17.87
N LYS A 406 1.25 9.85 17.54
CA LYS A 406 2.18 9.02 18.30
C LYS A 406 3.36 8.64 17.42
N ILE A 407 4.54 8.51 17.99
CA ILE A 407 5.76 8.19 17.24
C ILE A 407 6.48 7.07 17.98
N THR A 408 6.62 5.94 17.29
CA THR A 408 7.21 4.73 17.80
C THR A 408 8.45 4.40 16.98
N HIS A 409 9.56 4.11 17.64
CA HIS A 409 10.79 3.63 17.02
C HIS A 409 10.92 2.13 17.22
N TYR A 410 11.12 1.39 16.13
CA TYR A 410 11.33 -0.04 16.15
C TYR A 410 12.65 -0.39 15.46
N ASP A 411 13.50 -1.09 16.21
CA ASP A 411 14.78 -1.66 15.77
C ASP A 411 15.07 -2.87 16.64
N GLU A 412 15.00 -4.06 16.05
CA GLU A 412 15.19 -5.33 16.76
C GLU A 412 16.61 -5.48 17.34
N GLY A 413 17.60 -4.83 16.73
CA GLY A 413 18.99 -4.82 17.21
C GLY A 413 19.20 -3.94 18.44
N ILE A 414 18.35 -2.93 18.65
CA ILE A 414 18.41 -2.06 19.84
C ILE A 414 17.48 -2.54 20.95
N SER A 415 16.24 -2.92 20.61
CA SER A 415 15.20 -3.24 21.58
C SER A 415 14.25 -4.27 21.01
N ALA A 416 14.00 -5.34 21.78
CA ALA A 416 13.00 -6.34 21.44
C ALA A 416 11.56 -5.78 21.38
N PHE A 417 11.33 -4.61 21.98
CA PHE A 417 10.03 -3.94 22.00
C PHE A 417 10.09 -2.58 21.31
N PRO A 418 9.03 -2.19 20.56
CA PRO A 418 8.89 -0.85 20.03
C PRO A 418 8.99 0.20 21.15
N ARG A 419 9.74 1.28 20.91
CA ARG A 419 9.97 2.36 21.87
C ARG A 419 9.12 3.57 21.51
N ASP A 420 8.29 4.03 22.44
CA ASP A 420 7.61 5.32 22.28
C ASP A 420 8.64 6.45 22.36
N ILE A 421 8.80 7.18 21.26
CA ILE A 421 9.70 8.32 21.16
C ILE A 421 8.92 9.62 20.93
N THR A 422 7.60 9.63 21.11
CA THR A 422 6.76 10.82 20.92
C THR A 422 7.29 12.02 21.71
N GLY A 423 7.85 11.77 22.89
CA GLY A 423 8.42 12.79 23.77
C GLY A 423 9.66 13.51 23.22
N ILE A 424 10.30 13.05 22.15
CA ILE A 424 11.39 13.81 21.49
C ILE A 424 10.83 14.92 20.61
N PHE A 425 9.58 14.79 20.16
CA PHE A 425 8.85 15.83 19.42
C PHE A 425 8.18 16.81 20.39
N GLY A 426 8.96 17.35 21.32
CA GLY A 426 8.47 18.15 22.44
C GLY A 426 8.38 19.66 22.20
N LEU A 427 8.28 20.12 20.94
CA LEU A 427 8.05 21.56 20.73
C LEU A 427 6.65 21.91 21.22
N THR A 428 6.54 23.12 21.77
CA THR A 428 5.24 23.76 21.99
C THR A 428 4.69 24.30 20.67
N LYS A 429 3.39 24.57 20.61
CA LYS A 429 2.74 25.17 19.43
C LYS A 429 3.39 26.51 19.08
N GLU A 430 3.69 27.34 20.07
CA GLU A 430 4.32 28.65 19.90
C GLU A 430 5.74 28.52 19.30
N GLN A 431 6.51 27.54 19.78
CA GLN A 431 7.83 27.24 19.21
C GLN A 431 7.73 26.70 17.78
N TRP A 432 6.74 25.85 17.50
CA TRP A 432 6.49 25.36 16.14
C TRP A 432 6.09 26.47 15.19
N GLU A 433 5.17 27.35 15.58
CA GLU A 433 4.77 28.53 14.81
C GLU A 433 5.96 29.44 14.53
N HIS A 434 6.83 29.66 15.52
CA HIS A 434 8.07 30.41 15.33
C HIS A 434 8.97 29.77 14.26
N VAL A 435 9.24 28.46 14.38
CA VAL A 435 10.08 27.71 13.42
C VAL A 435 9.46 27.65 12.03
N SER A 436 8.15 27.43 11.94
CA SER A 436 7.44 27.27 10.68
C SER A 436 7.41 28.59 9.92
N MET A 437 7.17 29.73 10.59
CA MET A 437 7.27 31.06 9.99
C MET A 437 8.65 31.33 9.39
N THR A 438 9.74 30.91 10.04
CA THR A 438 11.10 31.04 9.48
C THR A 438 11.32 30.14 8.27
N HIS A 439 10.76 28.92 8.28
CA HIS A 439 10.85 28.00 7.14
C HIS A 439 10.06 28.48 5.91
N TYR A 440 8.86 29.04 6.11
CA TYR A 440 8.03 29.55 5.02
C TYR A 440 8.53 30.87 4.44
N SER A 441 9.21 31.71 5.23
CA SER A 441 9.78 32.98 4.75
C SER A 441 11.08 32.82 3.96
N ASN A 442 11.80 31.71 4.15
CA ASN A 442 12.99 31.35 3.36
C ASN A 442 12.65 30.62 2.04
N LEU A 443 11.37 30.33 1.79
CA LEU A 443 10.88 29.95 0.47
C LEU A 443 10.48 31.24 -0.25
N PRO A 444 10.94 31.52 -1.49
CA PRO A 444 10.57 32.73 -2.20
C PRO A 444 9.04 32.85 -2.23
N TYR A 445 8.54 33.98 -1.71
CA TYR A 445 7.15 34.39 -1.41
C TYR A 445 6.09 34.17 -2.53
N ASN A 446 6.44 33.56 -3.66
CA ASN A 446 5.54 33.27 -4.77
C ASN A 446 4.92 31.86 -4.76
N ILE A 447 5.17 31.02 -3.75
CA ILE A 447 4.69 29.63 -3.74
C ILE A 447 3.38 29.45 -2.93
N CYS A 448 3.01 30.39 -2.07
CA CYS A 448 1.78 30.28 -1.26
C CYS A 448 0.47 30.56 -2.02
N HIS A 449 0.52 30.91 -3.31
CA HIS A 449 -0.68 31.13 -4.14
C HIS A 449 -0.75 30.27 -5.41
N LEU A 450 0.13 29.28 -5.60
CA LEU A 450 0.08 28.41 -6.77
C LEU A 450 -0.33 26.98 -6.38
N SER A 451 -1.64 26.76 -6.41
CA SER A 451 -2.30 25.45 -6.49
C SER A 451 -2.03 24.72 -7.82
N GLN A 452 -0.81 24.78 -8.36
CA GLN A 452 -0.45 24.10 -9.62
C GLN A 452 0.92 23.43 -9.53
N GLY A 453 0.93 22.15 -9.16
CA GLY A 453 2.11 21.29 -9.08
C GLY A 453 2.87 21.05 -10.40
N CYS A 454 2.35 21.52 -11.55
CA CYS A 454 2.98 21.31 -12.86
C CYS A 454 4.11 22.31 -13.18
N LEU A 455 4.11 23.52 -12.60
CA LEU A 455 5.17 24.50 -12.85
C LEU A 455 6.45 24.22 -12.06
N PHE A 456 6.35 23.48 -10.95
CA PHE A 456 7.49 23.17 -10.09
C PHE A 456 8.48 22.25 -10.81
N ASN A 457 8.03 21.13 -11.39
CA ASN A 457 8.92 20.19 -12.10
C ASN A 457 9.52 20.78 -13.38
N ARG A 458 8.79 21.61 -14.13
CA ARG A 458 9.31 22.23 -15.36
C ARG A 458 10.39 23.28 -15.06
N LYS A 459 10.21 24.04 -13.97
CA LYS A 459 11.20 25.01 -13.50
C LYS A 459 12.40 24.34 -12.83
N LEU A 460 12.20 23.18 -12.17
CA LEU A 460 13.27 22.34 -11.62
C LEU A 460 14.19 21.79 -12.73
N ILE A 461 13.60 21.29 -13.82
CA ILE A 461 14.34 20.81 -15.00
C ILE A 461 15.06 21.98 -15.69
N GLU A 462 14.39 23.13 -15.89
CA GLU A 462 15.04 24.32 -16.45
C GLU A 462 16.18 24.86 -15.58
N LEU A 463 16.08 24.80 -14.25
CA LEU A 463 17.12 25.27 -13.33
C LEU A 463 18.28 24.28 -13.20
N GLN A 464 18.02 22.96 -13.29
CA GLN A 464 19.05 21.93 -13.42
C GLN A 464 19.80 22.05 -14.75
N GLU A 465 19.10 22.31 -15.87
CA GLU A 465 19.71 22.52 -17.18
C GLU A 465 20.51 23.84 -17.26
N LYS A 466 20.11 24.86 -16.49
CA LYS A 466 20.79 26.17 -16.46
C LYS A 466 21.97 26.25 -15.47
N ASN A 467 22.26 25.17 -14.75
CA ASN A 467 23.43 25.05 -13.87
C ASN A 467 23.59 26.24 -12.90
N VAL A 468 22.47 26.72 -12.33
CA VAL A 468 22.46 27.92 -11.48
C VAL A 468 23.10 27.57 -10.13
N PRO A 469 24.31 28.06 -9.79
CA PRO A 469 25.10 27.54 -8.67
C PRO A 469 24.51 27.81 -7.27
N GLY A 470 23.49 28.67 -7.15
CA GLY A 470 22.86 29.02 -5.86
C GLY A 470 21.65 28.16 -5.48
N TYR A 471 20.88 27.67 -6.44
CA TYR A 471 19.61 26.99 -6.17
C TYR A 471 19.82 25.62 -5.50
N PHE A 472 20.82 24.88 -5.98
CA PHE A 472 21.21 23.59 -5.40
C PHE A 472 21.67 23.73 -3.94
N ALA A 473 22.38 24.82 -3.60
CA ALA A 473 22.88 25.06 -2.25
C ALA A 473 21.78 25.49 -1.26
N GLU A 474 20.70 26.11 -1.72
CA GLU A 474 19.55 26.48 -0.89
C GLU A 474 18.61 25.28 -0.67
N GLU A 475 18.44 24.44 -1.69
CA GLU A 475 17.62 23.23 -1.62
C GLU A 475 18.31 22.09 -0.84
N MET A 476 19.66 22.00 -0.88
CA MET A 476 20.44 21.09 -0.04
C MET A 476 20.34 21.38 1.47
N ARG A 477 20.02 22.63 1.86
CA ARG A 477 19.86 23.03 3.27
C ARG A 477 18.54 22.61 3.92
N ARG A 478 17.62 22.02 3.14
CA ARG A 478 16.27 21.71 3.64
C ARG A 478 16.24 20.59 4.69
N PHE A 479 17.15 19.62 4.59
CA PHE A 479 17.25 18.49 5.52
C PHE A 479 18.52 18.52 6.37
N HIS A 480 19.43 19.42 6.04
CA HIS A 480 20.70 19.61 6.73
C HIS A 480 20.67 20.99 7.35
N VAL A 481 20.61 21.08 8.67
CA VAL A 481 20.77 22.37 9.34
C VAL A 481 22.20 22.84 9.08
N ALA A 482 22.36 23.82 8.19
CA ALA A 482 23.64 24.42 7.88
C ALA A 482 24.23 24.99 9.17
N ILE A 483 25.31 24.40 9.67
CA ILE A 483 25.97 24.88 10.88
C ILE A 483 26.81 26.11 10.49
N PRO A 484 26.55 27.30 11.06
CA PRO A 484 27.33 28.50 10.75
C PRO A 484 28.83 28.26 11.01
N GLY A 485 29.67 28.40 9.97
CA GLY A 485 31.13 28.27 10.06
C GLY A 485 31.71 26.90 9.67
N ILE A 486 30.89 25.93 9.28
CA ILE A 486 31.36 24.64 8.71
C ILE A 486 31.26 24.71 7.19
N THR A 487 32.40 24.63 6.51
CA THR A 487 32.45 24.57 5.03
C THR A 487 31.85 23.25 4.54
N GLU A 488 31.16 23.27 3.39
CA GLU A 488 30.48 22.09 2.79
C GLU A 488 31.38 20.83 2.75
N HIS A 489 32.68 21.02 2.59
CA HIS A 489 33.66 19.93 2.51
C HIS A 489 33.92 19.18 3.85
N LYS A 490 33.51 19.75 4.99
CA LYS A 490 33.55 19.11 6.32
C LYS A 490 32.21 18.47 6.71
N ALA A 491 31.12 18.77 6.00
CA ALA A 491 29.78 18.24 6.23
C ALA A 491 29.52 16.90 5.52
N ARG A 492 30.58 16.14 5.19
CA ARG A 492 30.52 14.90 4.37
C ARG A 492 29.59 13.80 4.90
N TRP A 493 29.11 13.93 6.14
CA TRP A 493 28.19 13.02 6.83
C TRP A 493 27.09 13.77 7.59
N GLY A 494 26.72 14.96 7.12
CA GLY A 494 25.76 15.86 7.77
C GLY A 494 26.40 16.72 8.86
N TYR A 495 26.72 16.11 10.00
CA TYR A 495 27.26 16.80 11.18
C TYR A 495 28.69 16.33 11.48
N PRO A 496 29.63 17.25 11.79
CA PRO A 496 30.86 16.84 12.47
C PRO A 496 30.54 16.08 13.75
N ALA A 497 31.31 15.03 14.05
CA ALA A 497 31.07 14.15 15.19
C ALA A 497 30.91 14.90 16.53
N ASP A 498 31.69 15.96 16.69
CA ASP A 498 31.72 16.86 17.84
C ASP A 498 30.53 17.83 17.91
N GLU A 499 29.84 18.04 16.79
CA GLU A 499 28.68 18.94 16.68
C GLU A 499 27.34 18.19 16.81
N LEU A 500 27.31 16.85 16.69
CA LEU A 500 26.08 16.06 16.79
C LEU A 500 25.42 16.17 18.18
N ILE A 501 26.18 16.08 19.26
CA ILE A 501 25.63 16.19 20.63
C ILE A 501 25.12 17.62 20.92
N PRO A 502 25.88 18.70 20.63
CA PRO A 502 25.35 20.06 20.70
C PRO A 502 24.08 20.25 19.86
N PHE A 503 24.04 19.69 18.64
CA PHE A 503 22.87 19.73 17.78
C PHE A 503 21.66 19.06 18.44
N LEU A 504 21.80 17.80 18.88
CA LEU A 504 20.74 17.05 19.55
C LEU A 504 20.21 17.79 20.79
N ARG A 505 21.10 18.36 21.60
CA ARG A 505 20.71 19.11 22.79
C ARG A 505 19.93 20.37 22.45
N GLN A 506 20.45 21.21 21.55
CA GLN A 506 19.82 22.50 21.25
C GLN A 506 18.54 22.33 20.42
N ARG A 507 18.53 21.42 19.44
CA ARG A 507 17.46 21.25 18.45
C ARG A 507 16.35 20.28 18.87
N TRP A 508 16.71 19.25 19.62
CA TRP A 508 15.79 18.18 20.05
C TRP A 508 15.68 18.04 21.57
N GLY A 509 16.50 18.77 22.35
CA GLY A 509 16.53 18.60 23.79
C GLY A 509 17.09 17.24 24.22
N MET A 510 17.85 16.54 23.38
CA MET A 510 18.31 15.16 23.63
C MET A 510 19.81 15.10 23.97
N ASP A 511 20.19 14.27 24.95
CA ASP A 511 21.59 13.94 25.23
C ASP A 511 22.13 12.79 24.37
N SER A 512 21.22 12.03 23.74
CA SER A 512 21.54 10.87 22.92
C SER A 512 20.50 10.73 21.82
N TRP A 513 20.93 10.26 20.65
CA TRP A 513 20.04 9.94 19.53
C TRP A 513 19.08 8.78 19.84
N LEU A 514 19.32 8.01 20.91
CA LEU A 514 18.44 6.95 21.42
C LEU A 514 17.45 7.42 22.48
N ALA A 515 17.41 8.71 22.80
CA ALA A 515 16.49 9.23 23.80
C ALA A 515 15.03 9.00 23.37
N THR A 516 14.16 8.69 24.34
CA THR A 516 12.72 8.55 24.12
C THR A 516 11.94 9.81 24.47
N LYS A 517 12.60 10.76 25.13
CA LYS A 517 12.05 12.06 25.52
C LYS A 517 13.13 13.13 25.52
N ALA A 518 12.74 14.37 25.26
CA ALA A 518 13.61 15.52 25.50
C ALA A 518 13.94 15.63 27.01
N THR A 519 15.22 15.75 27.33
CA THR A 519 15.76 15.98 28.68
C THR A 519 16.13 17.45 28.93
N HIS A 520 16.30 18.22 27.85
CA HIS A 520 16.61 19.65 27.89
C HIS A 520 15.54 20.45 27.15
N PRO A 521 15.29 21.71 27.54
CA PRO A 521 14.46 22.59 26.75
C PRO A 521 15.10 22.81 25.37
N VAL A 522 14.29 22.71 24.32
CA VAL A 522 14.71 23.10 22.97
C VAL A 522 14.95 24.62 22.97
N SER A 523 16.11 25.05 22.48
CA SER A 523 16.57 26.44 22.58
C SER A 523 16.91 27.03 21.22
N ASP A 524 16.65 28.34 21.05
CA ASP A 524 17.01 29.14 19.86
C ASP A 524 18.53 29.38 19.75
N GLY A 525 19.29 28.29 19.66
CA GLY A 525 20.75 28.29 19.59
C GLY A 525 21.27 28.33 18.15
N ARG A 526 22.52 27.88 17.99
CA ARG A 526 23.28 27.89 16.71
C ARG A 526 22.60 27.11 15.59
N TYR A 527 21.77 26.13 15.94
CA TYR A 527 21.07 25.25 14.99
C TYR A 527 19.59 25.60 14.85
N TRP A 528 19.17 26.72 15.41
CA TRP A 528 17.85 27.26 15.15
C TRP A 528 17.84 27.99 13.80
N PRO A 529 16.74 27.95 13.03
CA PRO A 529 16.59 28.79 11.86
C PRO A 529 16.76 30.24 12.27
N GLU A 530 17.86 30.88 11.88
CA GLU A 530 17.98 32.32 12.01
C GLU A 530 16.97 32.93 11.03
N PHE A 531 16.13 33.85 11.53
CA PHE A 531 15.52 34.80 10.62
C PHE A 531 16.67 35.46 9.87
N PHE A 532 16.61 35.49 8.53
CA PHE A 532 17.20 36.62 7.84
C PHE A 532 16.51 37.84 8.43
N LYS A 533 17.09 38.40 9.51
CA LYS A 533 16.89 39.79 9.85
C LYS A 533 17.31 40.47 8.58
N ALA A 534 16.32 40.85 7.76
CA ALA A 534 16.55 41.70 6.62
C ALA A 534 17.39 42.82 7.19
N THR A 535 18.69 42.81 6.87
CA THR A 535 19.56 43.91 7.21
C THR A 535 18.89 45.06 6.51
N SER A 536 18.22 45.90 7.29
CA SER A 536 17.87 47.26 6.92
C SER A 536 19.19 47.99 6.73
N GLN A 537 19.90 47.63 5.67
CA GLN A 537 20.88 48.49 5.03
C GLN A 537 20.07 49.20 3.95
N GLU A 538 19.66 50.42 4.32
CA GLU A 538 19.29 51.48 3.38
C GLU A 538 20.39 51.73 2.33
#